data_AF-A0A0D0GYS2-F1
#
_entry.id   AF-A0A0D0GYS2-F1
#
_cell.length_a   1.000
_cell.length_b   1.000
_cell.length_c   1.000
_cell.angle_alpha   90.00
_cell.angle_beta   90.00
_cell.angle_gamma   90.00
#
_symmetry.space_group_name_H-M   'P 1'
#
loop_
_entity.id
_entity.type
_entity.pdbx_description
1 polymer ?
#
loop_
_entity_poly.entity_id
_entity_poly.type
_entity_poly.pdbx_seq_one_letter_code
_entity_poly.pdbx_strand_id
1 'polypeptide(L)' 'MPVYNKLVRDNIPQVIEAAGKTCTTRTLSDEEYRHELRKKAFEELEEYV' A
#
# COMPACT_ATOMS: atom_id res chain seq x y z
N MET A 1 -14.70 -5.81 -6.99
CA MET A 1 -13.25 -5.56 -7.17
C MET A 1 -12.61 -5.59 -5.79
N PRO A 2 -11.50 -6.34 -5.59
CA PRO A 2 -10.81 -6.35 -4.31
C PRO A 2 -10.19 -4.98 -4.02
N VAL A 3 -10.34 -4.51 -2.78
CA VAL A 3 -9.72 -3.27 -2.31
C VAL A 3 -8.54 -3.66 -1.44
N TYR A 4 -7.34 -3.27 -1.86
CA TYR A 4 -6.10 -3.51 -1.13
C TYR A 4 -5.65 -2.21 -0.48
N ASN A 5 -5.98 -2.02 0.80
CA ASN A 5 -5.58 -0.85 1.58
C ASN A 5 -4.14 -0.96 2.06
N LYS A 6 -3.20 -1.18 1.14
CA LYS A 6 -1.78 -1.35 1.45
C LYS A 6 -1.06 -0.02 1.26
N LEU A 7 -0.24 0.35 2.24
CA LEU A 7 0.72 1.45 2.08
C LEU A 7 1.79 1.03 1.06
N VAL A 8 1.85 1.74 -0.06
CA VAL A 8 2.90 1.61 -1.08
C VAL A 8 3.80 2.86 -1.04
N ARG A 9 5.13 2.66 -1.03
CA ARG A 9 6.13 3.74 -1.01
C ARG A 9 6.96 3.82 -2.30
N ASP A 10 6.93 2.76 -3.10
CA ASP A 10 7.70 2.61 -4.33
C ASP A 10 6.82 2.83 -5.57
N ASN A 11 7.40 2.59 -6.75
CA ASN A 11 6.72 2.67 -8.04
C ASN A 11 5.71 1.52 -8.29
N ILE A 12 5.04 1.02 -7.25
CA ILE A 12 4.05 -0.05 -7.35
C ILE A 12 2.92 0.30 -8.32
N PRO A 13 2.36 1.53 -8.33
CA PRO A 13 1.33 1.89 -9.31
C PRO A 13 1.83 1.70 -10.76
N GLN A 14 3.06 2.09 -11.05
CA GLN A 14 3.68 1.94 -12.37
C GLN A 14 3.93 0.47 -12.73
N VAL A 15 4.30 -0.37 -11.75
CA VAL A 15 4.42 -1.82 -11.96
C VAL A 15 3.05 -2.46 -12.27
N ILE A 16 1.99 -2.03 -11.58
CA ILE A 16 0.61 -2.50 -11.84
C ILE A 16 0.18 -2.10 -13.25
N GLU A 17 0.42 -0.86 -13.64
CA GLU A 17 0.12 -0.35 -14.99
C GLU A 17 0.92 -1.10 -16.06
N ALA A 18 2.22 -1.33 -15.85
CA ALA A 18 3.07 -2.09 -16.77
C ALA A 18 2.62 -3.55 -16.93
N ALA A 19 1.94 -4.11 -15.93
CA ALA A 19 1.33 -5.43 -16.00
C ALA A 19 -0.07 -5.44 -16.66
N GLY A 20 -0.52 -4.31 -17.23
CA GLY A 20 -1.83 -4.17 -17.89
C GLY A 20 -3.02 -4.15 -16.93
N LYS A 21 -2.78 -3.87 -15.64
CA LYS A 21 -3.82 -3.78 -14.61
C LYS A 21 -4.09 -2.32 -14.25
N THR A 22 -5.25 -2.08 -13.64
CA THR A 22 -5.64 -0.76 -13.14
C THR A 22 -5.66 -0.73 -11.63
N CYS A 23 -5.27 0.41 -11.05
CA CYS A 23 -5.40 0.67 -9.62
C CYS A 23 -5.75 2.14 -9.36
N THR A 24 -6.35 2.39 -8.21
CA THR A 24 -6.61 3.75 -7.72
C THR A 24 -5.72 4.01 -6.52
N THR A 25 -5.03 5.15 -6.51
CA THR A 25 -4.15 5.56 -5.42
C THR A 25 -4.50 6.95 -4.90
N ARG A 26 -4.18 7.19 -3.63
CA ARG A 26 -4.29 8.51 -2.99
C ARG A 26 -2.99 8.82 -2.25
N THR A 27 -2.51 10.05 -2.37
CA THR A 27 -1.42 10.55 -1.52
C THR A 27 -1.97 10.82 -0.11
N LEU A 28 -1.31 10.25 0.90
CA LEU A 28 -1.68 10.41 2.30
C LEU A 28 -1.08 11.70 2.87
N SER A 29 -1.75 12.29 3.86
CA SER A 29 -1.11 13.28 4.74
C SER A 29 -0.07 12.60 5.65
N ASP A 30 0.82 13.38 6.26
CA ASP A 30 1.85 12.85 7.17
C ASP A 30 1.26 12.05 8.35
N GLU A 31 0.10 12.46 8.86
CA GLU A 31 -0.58 11.76 9.94
C GLU A 31 -1.11 10.41 9.49
N GLU A 32 -1.83 10.39 8.37
CA GLU A 32 -2.36 9.17 7.76
C GLU A 32 -1.22 8.23 7.35
N TYR A 33 -0.13 8.77 6.82
CA TYR A 33 1.07 8.02 6.48
C TYR A 33 1.67 7.31 7.71
N ARG A 34 1.83 8.02 8.83
CA ARG A 34 2.34 7.42 10.08
C ARG A 34 1.41 6.31 10.60
N HIS A 35 0.10 6.50 10.48
CA HIS A 35 -0.89 5.51 10.86
C HIS A 35 -0.79 4.23 10.01
N GLU A 36 -0.87 4.38 8.68
CA GLU A 36 -0.79 3.25 7.75
C GLU A 36 0.59 2.56 7.77
N LEU A 37 1.67 3.30 8.05
CA LEU A 37 3.00 2.72 8.20
C LEU A 37 3.08 1.77 9.39
N ARG A 38 2.50 2.14 10.55
CA ARG A 38 2.45 1.26 11.72
C ARG A 38 1.61 0.03 11.44
N LYS A 39 0.45 0.21 10.82
CA LYS A 39 -0.44 -0.89 10.44
C LYS A 39 0.26 -1.89 9.52
N LYS A 40 0.97 -1.41 8.50
CA LYS A 40 1.77 -2.26 7.60
C LYS A 40 2.87 -3.01 8.35
N ALA A 41 3.56 -2.37 9.30
CA ALA A 41 4.58 -3.05 10.09
C ALA A 41 4.02 -4.21 10.93
N PHE A 42 2.80 -4.09 11.46
CA PHE A 42 2.13 -5.19 12.16
C PHE A 42 1.66 -6.30 11.21
N GLU A 43 1.10 -5.97 10.04
CA GLU A 43 0.72 -6.96 9.01
C GLU A 43 1.93 -7.84 8.61
N GLU A 44 3.08 -7.23 8.35
CA GLU A 44 4.31 -7.97 7.98
C GLU A 44 4.86 -8.81 9.15
N LEU A 45 4.68 -8.36 10.39
CA LEU A 45 5.06 -9.14 11.57
C LEU A 45 4.15 -10.36 11.75
N GLU A 46 2.84 -10.20 11.53
CA GLU A 46 1.89 -11.31 11.57
C GLU A 46 2.14 -12.32 10.44
N GLU A 47 2.50 -11.86 9.23
CA GLU A 47 2.88 -12.74 8.11
C GLU A 47 4.19 -13.50 8.36
N TYR A 48 5.07 -12.98 9.24
CA TYR A 48 6.35 -13.61 9.57
C TYR A 48 6.23 -14.73 10.62
N VAL A 49 5.25 -14.66 11.53
CA VAL A 49 5.06 -15.61 12.66
C VAL A 49 4.31 -16.86 12.22
#